data_AF-A0A655AEV3-F1
#
_entry.id   AF-A0A655AEV3-F1
#
_cell.length_a   1.000
_cell.length_b   1.000
_cell.length_c   1.000
_cell.angle_alpha   90.00
_cell.angle_beta   90.00
_cell.angle_gamma   90.00
#
_symmetry.space_group_name_H-M   'P 1'
#
loop_
_entity.id
_entity.type
_entity.pdbx_description
1 polymer ?
#
loop_
_entity_poly.entity_id
_entity_poly.type
_entity_poly.pdbx_seq_one_letter_code
_entity_poly.pdbx_strand_id
1 'polypeptide(L)'
;MTVNYGELEMIGLHDTPPMVMQDPPVHTEFRKLVSRGFTPRQVETVEPTVRKFVVERLEKLRANGGGDIVTELFKPLPSMVVAHYLGVPEEDWTQFDGWTQAIVAANAVDGATTGALDAVGSMMAYFTGLIERRRTEPADDAISHLVAAGVGADGDTAGTLSILAFTFTMVTGGNDTVTGMLGGSMPLLHRRPDQRRLLLDDPEGIPDAVEELLRLTSPVQGLARTTTRDVTIGDTTIPAGRRVLLLYGSANRDERQYGPDAAELDVTRCPRNILTFSHGAHHCLGAAAARMQCRVALTELLARCPDFEVAESRIVWSGGSYVRRPLSVPFRVTS
;
A
#
# COMPACT_ATOMS: atom_id res chain seq x y z
N MET A 1 -6.03 -16.00 -2.10
CA MET A 1 -5.87 -14.91 -3.11
C MET A 1 -4.86 -15.34 -4.16
N THR A 2 -4.66 -14.55 -5.21
CA THR A 2 -4.04 -14.83 -6.52
C THR A 2 -2.64 -15.46 -6.48
N VAL A 3 -2.65 -16.78 -6.63
CA VAL A 3 -1.60 -17.63 -7.18
C VAL A 3 -2.33 -18.88 -7.67
N ASN A 4 -1.99 -19.38 -8.85
CA ASN A 4 -2.37 -20.75 -9.19
C ASN A 4 -1.73 -21.70 -8.15
N TYR A 5 -2.35 -22.83 -7.82
CA TYR A 5 -1.83 -23.74 -6.78
C TYR A 5 -0.33 -24.10 -6.98
N GLY A 6 0.19 -24.04 -8.21
CA GLY A 6 1.60 -24.29 -8.53
C GLY A 6 2.58 -23.10 -8.36
N GLU A 7 2.14 -21.85 -8.20
CA GLU A 7 3.07 -20.71 -8.02
C GLU A 7 3.68 -20.65 -6.62
N LEU A 8 2.96 -21.15 -5.59
CA LEU A 8 3.50 -21.29 -4.23
C LEU A 8 4.60 -22.37 -4.16
N GLU A 9 4.48 -23.43 -4.97
CA GLU A 9 5.54 -24.42 -5.17
C GLU A 9 6.75 -23.79 -5.87
N MET A 10 6.54 -22.95 -6.90
CA MET A 10 7.63 -22.33 -7.65
C MET A 10 8.47 -21.32 -6.85
N ILE A 11 7.91 -20.70 -5.80
CA ILE A 11 8.63 -19.74 -4.95
C ILE A 11 9.10 -20.33 -3.60
N GLY A 12 8.94 -21.65 -3.39
CA GLY A 12 9.39 -22.32 -2.17
C GLY A 12 8.65 -21.93 -0.88
N LEU A 13 7.45 -21.35 -1.00
CA LEU A 13 6.60 -20.92 0.12
C LEU A 13 5.35 -21.79 0.31
N HIS A 14 5.28 -22.94 -0.36
CA HIS A 14 4.16 -23.89 -0.23
C HIS A 14 3.89 -24.28 1.23
N ASP A 15 4.95 -24.50 2.01
CA ASP A 15 4.83 -24.98 3.39
C ASP A 15 4.59 -23.84 4.40
N THR A 16 4.74 -22.57 3.99
CA THR A 16 4.54 -21.38 4.83
C THR A 16 3.94 -20.24 4.01
N PRO A 17 2.65 -20.34 3.60
CA PRO A 17 2.04 -19.32 2.76
C PRO A 17 2.01 -17.97 3.48
N PRO A 18 2.22 -16.84 2.79
CA PRO A 18 2.12 -15.51 3.39
C PRO A 18 0.77 -15.29 4.10
N MET A 19 0.75 -14.50 5.16
CA MET A 19 -0.45 -14.31 5.99
C MET A 19 -1.70 -13.86 5.22
N VAL A 20 -1.52 -13.15 4.10
CA VAL A 20 -2.62 -12.69 3.21
C VAL A 20 -3.31 -13.85 2.46
N MET A 21 -2.70 -15.03 2.48
CA MET A 21 -3.21 -16.27 1.86
C MET A 21 -3.66 -17.32 2.88
N GLN A 22 -3.65 -17.00 4.17
CA GLN A 22 -4.08 -17.90 5.24
C GLN A 22 -5.51 -17.56 5.68
N ASP A 23 -6.32 -18.57 5.97
CA ASP A 23 -7.63 -18.38 6.59
C ASP A 23 -7.55 -18.51 8.13
N PRO A 24 -8.51 -17.95 8.89
CA PRO A 24 -8.70 -18.30 10.29
C PRO A 24 -8.92 -19.82 10.48
N PRO A 25 -8.39 -20.45 11.55
CA PRO A 25 -7.72 -19.83 12.70
C PRO A 25 -6.22 -19.58 12.53
N VAL A 26 -5.56 -20.13 11.50
CA VAL A 26 -4.10 -20.02 11.30
C VAL A 26 -3.69 -18.55 11.15
N HIS A 27 -4.41 -17.79 10.32
CA HIS A 27 -4.19 -16.35 10.15
C HIS A 27 -4.33 -15.57 11.46
N THR A 28 -5.26 -15.97 12.33
CA THR A 28 -5.67 -15.17 13.50
C THR A 28 -4.50 -14.90 14.44
N GLU A 29 -3.69 -15.92 14.70
CA GLU A 29 -2.65 -15.81 15.72
C GLU A 29 -1.43 -15.04 15.21
N PHE A 30 -1.02 -15.28 13.96
CA PHE A 30 0.00 -14.47 13.30
C PHE A 30 -0.45 -12.99 13.21
N ARG A 31 -1.70 -12.76 12.78
CA ARG A 31 -2.29 -11.42 12.66
C ARG A 31 -2.29 -10.67 13.99
N LYS A 32 -2.63 -11.33 15.10
CA LYS A 32 -2.66 -10.72 16.43
C LYS A 32 -1.27 -10.26 16.86
N LEU A 33 -0.23 -11.03 16.57
CA LEU A 33 1.15 -10.67 16.90
C LEU A 33 1.62 -9.47 16.09
N VAL A 34 1.49 -9.50 14.75
CA VAL A 34 1.94 -8.39 13.91
C VAL A 34 1.17 -7.11 14.15
N SER A 35 -0.12 -7.19 14.51
CA SER A 35 -0.95 -6.01 14.78
C SER A 35 -0.42 -5.14 15.93
N ARG A 36 0.44 -5.67 16.81
CA ARG A 36 1.12 -4.89 17.87
C ARG A 36 2.08 -3.85 17.30
N GLY A 37 2.65 -4.11 16.12
CA GLY A 37 3.45 -3.15 15.36
C GLY A 37 2.62 -2.18 14.50
N PHE A 38 1.29 -2.25 14.54
CA PHE A 38 0.38 -1.36 13.78
C PHE A 38 -0.54 -0.58 14.71
N THR A 39 0.07 0.16 15.63
CA THR A 39 -0.63 1.03 16.58
C THR A 39 -0.64 2.49 16.11
N PRO A 40 -1.54 3.35 16.64
CA PRO A 40 -1.51 4.79 16.36
C PRO A 40 -0.14 5.42 16.62
N ARG A 41 0.56 4.98 17.67
CA ARG A 41 1.91 5.44 18.01
C ARG A 41 2.89 5.28 16.84
N GLN A 42 2.83 4.16 16.11
CA GLN A 42 3.72 3.92 14.96
C GLN A 42 3.44 4.87 13.78
N VAL A 43 2.18 5.30 13.62
CA VAL A 43 1.82 6.31 12.62
C VAL A 43 2.34 7.69 13.04
N GLU A 44 2.17 8.04 14.31
CA GLU A 44 2.59 9.32 14.89
C GLU A 44 4.11 9.50 14.87
N THR A 45 4.88 8.44 15.11
CA THR A 45 6.35 8.49 15.13
C THR A 45 6.96 8.74 13.75
N VAL A 46 6.35 8.22 12.69
CA VAL A 46 6.87 8.36 11.31
C VAL A 46 6.33 9.58 10.58
N GLU A 47 5.20 10.16 11.02
CA GLU A 47 4.59 11.34 10.37
C GLU A 47 5.56 12.52 10.20
N PRO A 48 6.38 12.93 11.20
CA PRO A 48 7.34 14.01 11.02
C PRO A 48 8.34 13.76 9.89
N THR A 49 8.83 12.53 9.77
CA THR A 49 9.76 12.11 8.71
C THR A 49 9.08 12.13 7.35
N VAL A 50 7.84 11.63 7.27
CA VAL A 50 7.00 11.70 6.05
C VAL A 50 6.79 13.14 5.62
N ARG A 51 6.39 14.03 6.54
CA ARG A 51 6.16 15.45 6.23
C ARG A 51 7.42 16.14 5.75
N LYS A 52 8.56 15.92 6.42
CA LYS A 52 9.85 16.48 6.00
C LYS A 52 10.19 16.08 4.57
N PHE A 53 10.05 14.80 4.24
CA PHE A 53 10.33 14.29 2.89
C PHE A 53 9.37 14.88 1.84
N VAL A 54 8.07 14.91 2.14
CA VAL A 54 7.05 15.50 1.26
C VAL A 54 7.37 16.96 0.97
N VAL A 55 7.69 17.76 2.00
CA VAL A 55 8.04 19.18 1.87
C VAL A 55 9.29 19.35 1.00
N GLU A 56 10.34 18.60 1.25
CA GLU A 56 11.59 18.67 0.49
C GLU A 56 11.36 18.42 -1.01
N ARG A 57 10.62 17.35 -1.34
CA ARG A 57 10.37 16.96 -2.73
C ARG A 57 9.40 17.90 -3.43
N LEU A 58 8.38 18.41 -2.72
CA LEU A 58 7.47 19.41 -3.29
C LEU A 58 8.18 20.74 -3.55
N GLU A 59 9.05 21.22 -2.66
CA GLU A 59 9.84 22.44 -2.91
C GLU A 59 10.80 22.26 -4.09
N LYS A 60 11.42 21.07 -4.24
CA LYS A 60 12.26 20.77 -5.40
C LYS A 60 11.44 20.80 -6.71
N LEU A 61 10.26 20.18 -6.73
CA LEU A 61 9.37 20.22 -7.88
C LEU A 61 8.91 21.65 -8.20
N ARG A 62 8.53 22.42 -7.17
CA ARG A 62 8.12 23.83 -7.31
C ARG A 62 9.24 24.68 -7.88
N ALA A 63 10.47 24.55 -7.37
CA ALA A 63 11.65 25.28 -7.86
C ALA A 63 11.95 25.01 -9.35
N ASN A 64 11.62 23.81 -9.83
CA ASN A 64 11.79 23.41 -11.24
C ASN A 64 10.55 23.72 -12.11
N GLY A 65 9.49 24.31 -11.54
CA GLY A 65 8.20 24.54 -12.22
C GLY A 65 7.42 23.25 -12.50
N GLY A 66 7.80 22.12 -11.92
CA GLY A 66 7.21 20.81 -12.17
C GLY A 66 8.22 19.67 -12.24
N GLY A 67 7.76 18.53 -12.74
CA GLY A 67 8.54 17.31 -12.90
C GLY A 67 7.64 16.08 -12.98
N ASP A 68 8.21 14.91 -12.71
CA ASP A 68 7.43 13.68 -12.48
C ASP A 68 7.28 13.45 -10.97
N ILE A 69 6.10 13.78 -10.46
CA ILE A 69 5.81 13.69 -9.02
C ILE A 69 5.79 12.24 -8.51
N VAL A 70 5.55 11.26 -9.39
CA VAL A 70 5.63 9.85 -8.99
C VAL A 70 7.08 9.49 -8.70
N THR A 71 7.98 9.74 -9.65
CA THR A 71 9.40 9.40 -9.52
C THR A 71 10.06 10.14 -8.36
N GLU A 72 9.77 11.43 -8.21
CA GLU A 72 10.43 12.30 -7.22
C GLU A 72 9.85 12.18 -5.81
N LEU A 73 8.57 11.82 -5.65
CA LEU A 73 7.88 11.81 -4.35
C LEU A 73 7.07 10.54 -4.09
N PHE A 74 6.07 10.21 -4.92
CA PHE A 74 5.09 9.17 -4.55
C PHE A 74 5.62 7.73 -4.62
N LYS A 75 6.74 7.50 -5.31
CA LYS A 75 7.42 6.20 -5.39
C LYS A 75 8.37 5.96 -4.20
N PRO A 76 9.27 6.90 -3.83
CA PRO A 76 10.16 6.70 -2.68
C PRO A 76 9.46 6.87 -1.32
N LEU A 77 8.41 7.70 -1.21
CA LEU A 77 7.72 7.96 0.07
C LEU A 77 7.23 6.70 0.81
N PRO A 78 6.46 5.78 0.19
CA PRO A 78 5.94 4.63 0.91
C PRO A 78 7.01 3.61 1.31
N SER A 79 8.14 3.57 0.59
CA SER A 79 9.28 2.71 0.91
C SER A 79 9.85 3.04 2.29
N MET A 80 9.98 4.32 2.60
CA MET A 80 10.42 4.80 3.91
C MET A 80 9.44 4.41 5.04
N VAL A 81 8.13 4.48 4.77
CA VAL A 81 7.11 4.09 5.75
C VAL A 81 7.13 2.57 5.97
N VAL A 82 7.27 1.77 4.92
CA VAL A 82 7.42 0.31 5.05
C VAL A 82 8.69 -0.04 5.81
N ALA A 83 9.82 0.62 5.52
CA ALA A 83 11.07 0.45 6.24
C ALA A 83 10.90 0.71 7.75
N HIS A 84 10.19 1.78 8.11
CA HIS A 84 9.85 2.11 9.51
C HIS A 84 9.04 0.99 10.19
N TYR A 85 7.97 0.51 9.57
CA TYR A 85 7.13 -0.58 10.13
C TYR A 85 7.86 -1.91 10.27
N LEU A 86 8.87 -2.15 9.43
CA LEU A 86 9.74 -3.31 9.49
C LEU A 86 10.96 -3.12 10.41
N GLY A 87 11.09 -1.97 11.08
CA GLY A 87 12.18 -1.71 12.01
C GLY A 87 13.55 -1.58 11.34
N VAL A 88 13.59 -1.21 10.06
CA VAL A 88 14.84 -0.94 9.33
C VAL A 88 15.43 0.38 9.83
N PRO A 89 16.69 0.41 10.31
CA PRO A 89 17.39 1.63 10.70
C PRO A 89 17.47 2.65 9.56
N GLU A 90 17.39 3.95 9.87
CA GLU A 90 17.37 5.03 8.86
C GLU A 90 18.60 5.03 7.94
N GLU A 91 19.76 4.64 8.47
CA GLU A 91 21.02 4.49 7.72
C GLU A 91 20.93 3.47 6.57
N ASP A 92 20.03 2.48 6.68
CA ASP A 92 19.85 1.41 5.70
C ASP A 92 18.72 1.73 4.70
N TRP A 93 17.96 2.81 4.87
CA TRP A 93 16.77 3.09 4.05
C TRP A 93 17.07 3.24 2.56
N THR A 94 18.23 3.79 2.20
CA THR A 94 18.63 3.92 0.79
C THR A 94 18.88 2.55 0.16
N GLN A 95 19.53 1.64 0.89
CA GLN A 95 19.78 0.28 0.42
C GLN A 95 18.46 -0.50 0.31
N PHE A 96 17.61 -0.38 1.33
CA PHE A 96 16.28 -1.00 1.37
C PHE A 96 15.37 -0.54 0.23
N ASP A 97 15.39 0.76 -0.11
CA ASP A 97 14.63 1.27 -1.24
C ASP A 97 15.11 0.64 -2.56
N GLY A 98 16.42 0.48 -2.75
CA GLY A 98 16.98 -0.20 -3.92
C GLY A 98 16.38 -1.59 -4.16
N TRP A 99 16.27 -2.41 -3.10
CA TRP A 99 15.61 -3.72 -3.18
C TRP A 99 14.10 -3.61 -3.41
N THR A 100 13.44 -2.70 -2.69
CA THR A 100 12.00 -2.46 -2.80
C THR A 100 11.60 -2.11 -4.22
N GLN A 101 12.32 -1.20 -4.88
CA GLN A 101 12.02 -0.79 -6.25
C GLN A 101 12.17 -1.94 -7.25
N ALA A 102 13.19 -2.79 -7.10
CA ALA A 102 13.38 -3.96 -7.95
C ALA A 102 12.25 -4.99 -7.77
N ILE A 103 11.85 -5.26 -6.52
CA ILE A 103 10.78 -6.21 -6.18
C ILE A 103 9.42 -5.70 -6.67
N VAL A 104 9.08 -4.43 -6.42
CA VAL A 104 7.81 -3.82 -6.85
C VAL A 104 7.71 -3.79 -8.39
N ALA A 105 8.81 -3.53 -9.09
CA ALA A 105 8.83 -3.57 -10.55
C ALA A 105 8.54 -4.98 -11.10
N ALA A 106 9.14 -6.02 -10.51
CA ALA A 106 8.92 -7.40 -10.93
C ALA A 106 7.54 -7.95 -10.55
N ASN A 107 6.97 -7.53 -9.41
CA ASN A 107 5.63 -7.95 -9.00
C ASN A 107 4.50 -7.37 -9.89
N ALA A 108 4.79 -6.30 -10.63
CA ALA A 108 3.80 -5.62 -11.47
C ALA A 108 3.67 -6.20 -12.89
N VAL A 109 4.60 -7.06 -13.33
CA VAL A 109 4.60 -7.66 -14.67
C VAL A 109 4.75 -9.18 -14.51
N ASP A 110 3.99 -9.97 -15.25
CA ASP A 110 4.16 -11.44 -15.28
C ASP A 110 5.54 -11.78 -15.89
N GLY A 111 6.56 -11.86 -15.03
CA GLY A 111 7.93 -12.19 -15.42
C GLY A 111 8.97 -11.69 -14.41
N ALA A 112 9.64 -12.62 -13.72
CA ALA A 112 10.77 -12.29 -12.86
C ALA A 112 11.94 -11.78 -13.71
N THR A 113 12.36 -10.53 -13.50
CA THR A 113 13.62 -10.02 -14.03
C THR A 113 14.78 -10.52 -13.16
N THR A 114 15.95 -10.76 -13.74
CA THR A 114 17.14 -11.24 -13.01
C THR A 114 17.50 -10.33 -11.82
N GLY A 115 17.31 -9.02 -11.95
CA GLY A 115 17.55 -8.06 -10.87
C GLY A 115 16.61 -8.19 -9.67
N ALA A 116 15.43 -8.80 -9.82
CA ALA A 116 14.52 -9.04 -8.70
C ALA A 116 14.97 -10.21 -7.83
N LEU A 117 15.61 -11.23 -8.40
CA LEU A 117 16.14 -12.36 -7.63
C LEU A 117 17.27 -11.92 -6.70
N ASP A 118 18.20 -11.10 -7.20
CA ASP A 118 19.30 -10.53 -6.39
C ASP A 118 18.77 -9.62 -5.27
N ALA A 119 17.74 -8.81 -5.58
CA ALA A 119 17.09 -7.95 -4.58
C ALA A 119 16.38 -8.77 -3.50
N VAL A 120 15.66 -9.83 -3.86
CA VAL A 120 15.03 -10.74 -2.90
C VAL A 120 16.08 -11.42 -2.03
N GLY A 121 17.15 -11.96 -2.63
CA GLY A 121 18.23 -12.60 -1.87
C GLY A 121 18.90 -11.64 -0.88
N SER A 122 19.21 -10.42 -1.32
CA SER A 122 19.81 -9.38 -0.48
C SER A 122 18.89 -8.97 0.66
N MET A 123 17.61 -8.76 0.38
CA MET A 123 16.60 -8.38 1.37
C MET A 123 16.38 -9.49 2.40
N MET A 124 16.33 -10.76 1.97
CA MET A 124 16.18 -11.90 2.88
C MET A 124 17.41 -12.08 3.77
N ALA A 125 18.61 -11.92 3.23
CA ALA A 125 19.85 -11.95 4.01
C ALA A 125 19.89 -10.82 5.05
N TYR A 126 19.52 -9.61 4.65
CA TYR A 126 19.44 -8.46 5.54
C TYR A 126 18.46 -8.70 6.69
N PHE A 127 17.22 -9.12 6.40
CA PHE A 127 16.23 -9.37 7.43
C PHE A 127 16.58 -10.56 8.32
N THR A 128 17.31 -11.55 7.83
CA THR A 128 17.86 -12.61 8.69
C THR A 128 18.80 -12.03 9.75
N GLY A 129 19.68 -11.11 9.35
CA GLY A 129 20.55 -10.39 10.29
C GLY A 129 19.77 -9.46 11.24
N LEU A 130 18.76 -8.75 10.74
CA LEU A 130 17.93 -7.87 11.56
C LEU A 130 17.10 -8.66 12.59
N ILE A 131 16.53 -9.81 12.21
CA ILE A 131 15.81 -10.72 13.10
C ILE A 131 16.74 -11.16 14.24
N GLU A 132 17.98 -11.56 13.93
CA GLU A 132 18.95 -11.95 14.95
C GLU A 132 19.26 -10.77 15.89
N ARG A 133 19.48 -9.57 15.36
CA ARG A 133 19.69 -8.36 16.15
C ARG A 133 18.49 -8.07 17.08
N ARG A 134 17.25 -8.26 16.61
CA ARG A 134 16.03 -8.00 17.42
C ARG A 134 15.86 -8.97 18.59
N ARG A 135 16.60 -10.09 18.65
CA ARG A 135 16.57 -11.00 19.82
C ARG A 135 17.16 -10.34 21.07
N THR A 136 18.15 -9.47 20.91
CA THR A 136 18.82 -8.77 22.03
C THR A 136 18.56 -7.27 22.04
N GLU A 137 18.21 -6.68 20.89
CA GLU A 137 17.90 -5.25 20.73
C GLU A 137 16.47 -5.03 20.15
N PRO A 138 15.41 -5.43 20.88
CA PRO A 138 14.04 -5.23 20.42
C PRO A 138 13.68 -3.74 20.40
N ALA A 139 12.90 -3.33 19.40
CA ALA A 139 12.23 -2.05 19.33
C ALA A 139 10.70 -2.25 19.31
N ASP A 140 9.94 -1.22 18.95
CA ASP A 140 8.47 -1.26 18.94
C ASP A 140 7.88 -1.65 17.56
N ASP A 141 8.72 -2.11 16.61
CA ASP A 141 8.32 -2.47 15.24
C ASP A 141 7.72 -3.90 15.13
N ALA A 142 7.12 -4.20 13.97
CA ALA A 142 6.43 -5.48 13.77
C ALA A 142 7.37 -6.70 13.85
N ILE A 143 8.61 -6.58 13.37
CA ILE A 143 9.60 -7.67 13.46
C ILE A 143 10.01 -7.88 14.90
N SER A 144 10.33 -6.81 15.64
CA SER A 144 10.65 -6.87 17.07
C SER A 144 9.54 -7.56 17.87
N HIS A 145 8.27 -7.25 17.60
CA HIS A 145 7.14 -7.90 18.26
C HIS A 145 7.00 -9.40 17.93
N LEU A 146 7.28 -9.81 16.69
CA LEU A 146 7.28 -11.22 16.30
C LEU A 146 8.40 -12.00 16.99
N VAL A 147 9.62 -11.44 16.98
CA VAL A 147 10.80 -12.04 17.63
C VAL A 147 10.60 -12.14 19.14
N ALA A 148 10.14 -11.07 19.79
CA ALA A 148 9.86 -11.05 21.23
C ALA A 148 8.72 -12.00 21.64
N ALA A 149 7.82 -12.35 20.72
CA ALA A 149 6.78 -13.34 20.94
C ALA A 149 7.26 -14.80 20.77
N GLY A 150 8.54 -15.01 20.48
CA GLY A 150 9.15 -16.33 20.31
C GLY A 150 9.00 -16.93 18.91
N VAL A 151 8.54 -16.16 17.91
CA VAL A 151 8.46 -16.63 16.53
C VAL A 151 9.88 -16.85 16.01
N GLY A 152 10.22 -18.09 15.64
CA GLY A 152 11.56 -18.46 15.22
C GLY A 152 12.58 -18.64 16.34
N ALA A 153 12.13 -18.84 17.59
CA ALA A 153 13.00 -19.20 18.71
C ALA A 153 13.42 -20.69 18.68
N ASP A 154 14.45 -21.06 19.43
CA ASP A 154 14.85 -22.45 19.68
C ASP A 154 15.05 -23.34 18.43
N GLY A 155 15.48 -22.74 17.31
CA GLY A 155 15.69 -23.45 16.05
C GLY A 155 14.45 -23.61 15.17
N ASP A 156 13.33 -22.95 15.51
CA ASP A 156 12.12 -22.91 14.70
C ASP A 156 12.35 -22.18 13.36
N THR A 157 12.79 -22.94 12.37
CA THR A 157 13.09 -22.40 11.03
C THR A 157 11.80 -21.92 10.33
N ALA A 158 10.66 -22.57 10.58
CA ALA A 158 9.38 -22.19 9.98
C ALA A 158 8.90 -20.83 10.51
N GLY A 159 9.08 -20.56 11.80
CA GLY A 159 8.84 -19.25 12.41
C GLY A 159 9.66 -18.16 11.76
N THR A 160 10.99 -18.33 11.63
CA THR A 160 11.84 -17.33 10.95
C THR A 160 11.41 -17.10 9.50
N LEU A 161 11.11 -18.17 8.74
CA LEU A 161 10.60 -18.05 7.37
C LEU A 161 9.28 -17.29 7.30
N SER A 162 8.40 -17.42 8.30
CA SER A 162 7.14 -16.65 8.36
C SER A 162 7.37 -15.15 8.56
N ILE A 163 8.41 -14.75 9.33
CA ILE A 163 8.80 -13.34 9.48
C ILE A 163 9.33 -12.79 8.15
N LEU A 164 10.18 -13.56 7.46
CA LEU A 164 10.71 -13.20 6.14
C LEU A 164 9.60 -13.08 5.08
N ALA A 165 8.65 -14.01 5.06
CA ALA A 165 7.47 -13.93 4.18
C ALA A 165 6.61 -12.69 4.50
N PHE A 166 6.53 -12.29 5.76
CA PHE A 166 5.85 -11.07 6.19
C PHE A 166 6.56 -9.79 5.71
N THR A 167 7.90 -9.73 5.76
CA THR A 167 8.64 -8.57 5.23
C THR A 167 8.41 -8.42 3.72
N PHE A 168 8.41 -9.53 2.97
CA PHE A 168 8.07 -9.52 1.55
C PHE A 168 6.63 -9.02 1.31
N THR A 169 5.66 -9.52 2.09
CA THR A 169 4.26 -9.08 2.00
C THR A 169 4.12 -7.58 2.24
N MET A 170 4.86 -7.03 3.20
CA MET A 170 4.88 -5.60 3.51
C MET A 170 5.49 -4.77 2.38
N VAL A 171 6.58 -5.24 1.77
CA VAL A 171 7.22 -4.59 0.61
C VAL A 171 6.28 -4.58 -0.59
N THR A 172 5.69 -5.71 -0.95
CA THR A 172 4.80 -5.78 -2.12
C THR A 172 3.46 -5.08 -1.89
N GLY A 173 2.91 -5.14 -0.67
CA GLY A 173 1.57 -4.60 -0.37
C GLY A 173 1.55 -3.13 0.06
N GLY A 174 2.65 -2.63 0.63
CA GLY A 174 2.73 -1.30 1.23
C GLY A 174 3.28 -0.19 0.33
N ASN A 175 3.86 -0.54 -0.83
CA ASN A 175 4.53 0.42 -1.70
C ASN A 175 3.63 0.91 -2.85
N ASP A 176 3.33 0.04 -3.81
CA ASP A 176 2.64 0.41 -5.05
C ASP A 176 1.19 0.88 -4.83
N THR A 177 0.52 0.36 -3.80
CA THR A 177 -0.83 0.75 -3.40
C THR A 177 -0.89 2.22 -2.96
N VAL A 178 0.08 2.68 -2.17
CA VAL A 178 0.17 4.07 -1.74
C VAL A 178 0.57 4.97 -2.91
N THR A 179 1.52 4.54 -3.76
CA THR A 179 1.82 5.26 -5.00
C THR A 179 0.58 5.39 -5.90
N GLY A 180 -0.25 4.36 -5.96
CA GLY A 180 -1.51 4.34 -6.72
C GLY A 180 -2.55 5.30 -6.17
N MET A 181 -2.69 5.38 -4.84
CA MET A 181 -3.56 6.34 -4.17
C MET A 181 -3.10 7.78 -4.44
N LEU A 182 -1.82 8.09 -4.18
CA LEU A 182 -1.28 9.43 -4.31
C LEU A 182 -1.29 9.90 -5.77
N GLY A 183 -0.69 9.12 -6.67
CA GLY A 183 -0.63 9.46 -8.09
C GLY A 183 -1.99 9.40 -8.78
N GLY A 184 -2.87 8.50 -8.37
CA GLY A 184 -4.24 8.40 -8.89
C GLY A 184 -5.15 9.54 -8.45
N SER A 185 -4.84 10.21 -7.34
CA SER A 185 -5.57 11.38 -6.84
C SER A 185 -5.27 12.64 -7.64
N MET A 186 -4.07 12.75 -8.22
CA MET A 186 -3.63 13.92 -8.98
C MET A 186 -4.59 14.31 -10.13
N PRO A 187 -4.97 13.41 -11.06
CA PRO A 187 -5.94 13.75 -12.10
C PRO A 187 -7.34 14.07 -11.55
N LEU A 188 -7.78 13.39 -10.48
CA LEU A 188 -9.10 13.62 -9.88
C LEU A 188 -9.20 15.04 -9.31
N LEU A 189 -8.18 15.45 -8.55
CA LEU A 189 -8.09 16.80 -8.00
C LEU A 189 -7.88 17.84 -9.10
N HIS A 190 -7.05 17.56 -10.10
CA HIS A 190 -6.78 18.49 -11.21
C HIS A 190 -8.05 18.89 -11.98
N ARG A 191 -8.92 17.91 -12.29
CA ARG A 191 -10.19 18.12 -13.00
C ARG A 191 -11.23 18.92 -12.23
N ARG A 192 -11.10 19.03 -10.90
CA ARG A 192 -12.10 19.64 -10.01
C ARG A 192 -11.51 20.76 -9.15
N PRO A 193 -11.21 21.94 -9.73
CA PRO A 193 -10.73 23.10 -8.97
C PRO A 193 -11.69 23.54 -7.88
N ASP A 194 -12.99 23.33 -8.06
CA ASP A 194 -14.04 23.55 -7.06
C ASP A 194 -13.82 22.67 -5.81
N GLN A 195 -13.52 21.39 -5.98
CA GLN A 195 -13.22 20.49 -4.88
C GLN A 195 -11.89 20.83 -4.20
N ARG A 196 -10.87 21.29 -4.97
CA ARG A 196 -9.62 21.80 -4.39
C ARG A 196 -9.84 23.06 -3.57
N ARG A 197 -10.70 23.97 -4.05
CA ARG A 197 -11.03 25.22 -3.37
C ARG A 197 -11.62 24.98 -1.98
N LEU A 198 -12.54 24.03 -1.85
CA LEU A 198 -13.10 23.64 -0.55
C LEU A 198 -12.00 23.30 0.48
N LEU A 199 -10.97 22.55 0.05
CA LEU A 199 -9.87 22.13 0.93
C LEU A 199 -8.81 23.21 1.16
N LEU A 200 -8.72 24.20 0.28
CA LEU A 200 -7.87 25.38 0.48
C LEU A 200 -8.51 26.34 1.47
N ASP A 201 -9.83 26.50 1.40
CA ASP A 201 -10.61 27.39 2.26
C ASP A 201 -10.84 26.76 3.65
N ASP A 202 -10.92 25.42 3.74
CA ASP A 202 -11.09 24.64 4.97
C ASP A 202 -10.16 23.39 4.99
N PRO A 203 -8.88 23.55 5.41
CA PRO A 203 -7.92 22.44 5.48
C PRO A 203 -8.33 21.30 6.43
N GLU A 204 -9.20 21.57 7.39
CA GLU A 204 -9.76 20.59 8.31
C GLU A 204 -10.61 19.53 7.59
N GLY A 205 -11.09 19.80 6.37
CA GLY A 205 -11.80 18.84 5.52
C GLY A 205 -10.92 17.80 4.82
N ILE A 206 -9.59 17.93 4.88
CA ILE A 206 -8.64 17.02 4.22
C ILE A 206 -8.79 15.55 4.65
N PRO A 207 -9.00 15.20 5.93
CA PRO A 207 -9.21 13.81 6.34
C PRO A 207 -10.40 13.14 5.64
N ASP A 208 -11.51 13.85 5.45
CA ASP A 208 -12.69 13.31 4.75
C ASP A 208 -12.44 13.22 3.24
N ALA A 209 -11.71 14.19 2.67
CA ALA A 209 -11.27 14.15 1.28
C ALA A 209 -10.38 12.91 1.00
N VAL A 210 -9.53 12.52 1.96
CA VAL A 210 -8.70 11.32 1.85
C VAL A 210 -9.57 10.07 1.72
N GLU A 211 -10.68 9.96 2.45
CA GLU A 211 -11.59 8.81 2.33
C GLU A 211 -12.27 8.76 0.95
N GLU A 212 -12.66 9.91 0.39
CA GLU A 212 -13.21 9.98 -0.96
C GLU A 212 -12.17 9.65 -2.04
N LEU A 213 -10.94 10.13 -1.90
CA LEU A 213 -9.85 9.79 -2.81
C LEU A 213 -9.52 8.30 -2.72
N LEU A 214 -9.49 7.71 -1.52
CA LEU A 214 -9.34 6.27 -1.33
C LEU A 214 -10.46 5.48 -2.02
N ARG A 215 -11.71 5.94 -1.93
CA ARG A 215 -12.86 5.32 -2.62
C ARG A 215 -12.65 5.32 -4.13
N LEU A 216 -12.36 6.49 -4.71
CA LEU A 216 -12.29 6.67 -6.16
C LEU A 216 -11.04 6.07 -6.80
N THR A 217 -9.91 6.12 -6.10
CA THR A 217 -8.65 5.55 -6.61
C THR A 217 -8.62 4.04 -6.45
N SER A 218 -9.13 3.51 -5.32
CA SER A 218 -9.15 2.09 -4.95
C SER A 218 -7.91 1.34 -5.44
N PRO A 219 -6.69 1.64 -4.93
CA PRO A 219 -5.45 1.19 -5.56
C PRO A 219 -5.41 -0.31 -5.81
N VAL A 220 -5.85 -1.12 -4.85
CA VAL A 220 -6.24 -2.51 -5.10
C VAL A 220 -7.62 -2.51 -5.76
N GLN A 221 -7.65 -2.70 -7.08
CA GLN A 221 -8.89 -2.70 -7.86
C GLN A 221 -9.70 -3.98 -7.63
N GLY A 222 -9.03 -5.10 -7.40
CA GLY A 222 -9.70 -6.33 -7.02
C GLY A 222 -8.72 -7.44 -6.64
N LEU A 223 -9.21 -8.38 -5.84
CA LEU A 223 -8.47 -9.58 -5.47
C LEU A 223 -9.40 -10.79 -5.39
N ALA A 224 -8.88 -11.98 -5.69
CA ALA A 224 -9.72 -13.18 -5.80
C ALA A 224 -9.87 -13.98 -4.50
N ARG A 225 -10.98 -14.69 -4.34
CA ARG A 225 -11.18 -15.75 -3.33
C ARG A 225 -11.42 -17.09 -4.03
N THR A 226 -11.25 -18.19 -3.31
CA THR A 226 -11.64 -19.54 -3.77
C THR A 226 -12.88 -19.96 -3.00
N THR A 227 -13.93 -20.39 -3.68
CA THR A 227 -15.14 -20.92 -3.02
C THR A 227 -14.82 -22.25 -2.33
N THR A 228 -15.24 -22.40 -1.07
CA THR A 228 -15.05 -23.66 -0.29
C THR A 228 -16.23 -24.62 -0.43
N ARG A 229 -17.36 -24.12 -0.94
CA ARG A 229 -18.60 -24.83 -1.22
C ARG A 229 -19.33 -24.12 -2.34
N ASP A 230 -20.35 -24.76 -2.91
CA ASP A 230 -21.28 -24.09 -3.80
C ASP A 230 -21.93 -22.90 -3.08
N VAL A 231 -22.02 -21.76 -3.77
CA VAL A 231 -22.60 -20.52 -3.24
C VAL A 231 -23.46 -19.84 -4.29
N THR A 232 -24.70 -19.51 -3.92
CA THR A 232 -25.64 -18.80 -4.79
C THR A 232 -25.69 -17.32 -4.42
N ILE A 233 -25.52 -16.44 -5.42
CA ILE A 233 -25.62 -14.98 -5.29
C ILE A 233 -26.60 -14.50 -6.35
N GLY A 234 -27.74 -13.94 -5.93
CA GLY A 234 -28.84 -13.65 -6.85
C GLY A 234 -29.38 -14.93 -7.48
N ASP A 235 -29.39 -14.98 -8.80
CA ASP A 235 -29.82 -16.11 -9.62
C ASP A 235 -28.67 -17.04 -10.06
N THR A 236 -27.42 -16.70 -9.73
CA THR A 236 -26.23 -17.43 -10.17
C THR A 236 -25.64 -18.28 -9.06
N THR A 237 -25.37 -19.56 -9.33
CA THR A 237 -24.64 -20.45 -8.43
C THR A 237 -23.19 -20.61 -8.91
N ILE A 238 -22.25 -20.26 -8.02
CA ILE A 238 -20.81 -20.42 -8.22
C ILE A 238 -20.40 -21.75 -7.60
N PRO A 239 -19.85 -22.71 -8.37
CA PRO A 239 -19.41 -24.00 -7.84
C PRO A 239 -18.27 -23.88 -6.83
N ALA A 240 -18.12 -24.86 -5.94
CA ALA A 240 -16.97 -25.03 -5.06
C ALA A 240 -15.65 -25.10 -5.86
N GLY A 241 -14.55 -24.63 -5.26
CA GLY A 241 -13.21 -24.67 -5.84
C GLY A 241 -12.99 -23.69 -7.01
N ARG A 242 -13.88 -22.72 -7.22
CA ARG A 242 -13.75 -21.68 -8.25
C ARG A 242 -13.19 -20.39 -7.69
N ARG A 243 -12.42 -19.69 -8.52
CA ARG A 243 -11.90 -18.35 -8.20
C ARG A 243 -12.99 -17.32 -8.49
N VAL A 244 -13.23 -16.44 -7.53
CA VAL A 244 -14.16 -15.31 -7.66
C VAL A 244 -13.36 -14.04 -7.43
N LEU A 245 -13.28 -13.18 -8.44
CA LEU A 245 -12.62 -11.89 -8.33
C LEU A 245 -13.57 -10.90 -7.61
N LEU A 246 -13.12 -10.35 -6.49
CA LEU A 246 -13.84 -9.30 -5.77
C LEU A 246 -13.36 -7.94 -6.29
N LEU A 247 -14.20 -7.26 -7.08
CA LEU A 247 -13.87 -5.97 -7.70
C LEU A 247 -14.10 -4.81 -6.72
N TYR A 248 -13.16 -4.60 -5.79
CA TYR A 248 -13.23 -3.51 -4.81
C TYR A 248 -13.39 -2.13 -5.48
N GLY A 249 -12.68 -1.87 -6.58
CA GLY A 249 -12.79 -0.61 -7.33
C GLY A 249 -14.17 -0.38 -7.92
N SER A 250 -14.84 -1.45 -8.37
CA SER A 250 -16.23 -1.37 -8.84
C SER A 250 -17.19 -1.16 -7.67
N ALA A 251 -17.01 -1.88 -6.57
CA ALA A 251 -17.88 -1.76 -5.40
C ALA A 251 -17.79 -0.36 -4.75
N ASN A 252 -16.59 0.24 -4.75
CA ASN A 252 -16.38 1.62 -4.34
C ASN A 252 -17.05 2.67 -5.26
N ARG A 253 -17.53 2.27 -6.44
CA ARG A 253 -18.22 3.13 -7.40
C ARG A 253 -19.68 2.71 -7.65
N ASP A 254 -20.21 1.78 -6.84
CA ASP A 254 -21.58 1.28 -7.02
C ASP A 254 -22.60 2.37 -6.65
N GLU A 255 -23.41 2.79 -7.62
CA GLU A 255 -24.47 3.78 -7.42
C GLU A 255 -25.53 3.32 -6.42
N ARG A 256 -25.69 2.01 -6.19
CA ARG A 256 -26.59 1.47 -5.17
C ARG A 256 -26.15 1.83 -3.75
N GLN A 257 -24.83 1.99 -3.55
CA GLN A 257 -24.24 2.34 -2.27
C GLN A 257 -23.99 3.83 -2.13
N TYR A 258 -23.51 4.49 -3.18
CA TYR A 258 -23.04 5.88 -3.12
C TYR A 258 -23.94 6.88 -3.86
N GLY A 259 -25.02 6.44 -4.48
CA GLY A 259 -25.95 7.28 -5.22
C GLY A 259 -25.56 7.52 -6.68
N PRO A 260 -26.38 8.26 -7.45
CA PRO A 260 -26.18 8.47 -8.88
C PRO A 260 -24.85 9.14 -9.26
N ASP A 261 -24.23 9.85 -8.32
CA ASP A 261 -22.97 10.60 -8.49
C ASP A 261 -21.74 9.80 -8.03
N ALA A 262 -21.87 8.48 -7.82
CA ALA A 262 -20.78 7.62 -7.33
C ALA A 262 -19.50 7.67 -8.18
N ALA A 263 -19.59 8.05 -9.46
CA ALA A 263 -18.43 8.20 -10.32
C ALA A 263 -17.63 9.49 -10.07
N GLU A 264 -18.23 10.49 -9.43
CA GLU A 264 -17.70 11.85 -9.26
C GLU A 264 -16.90 12.01 -7.96
N LEU A 265 -16.06 13.04 -7.94
CA LEU A 265 -15.33 13.48 -6.74
C LEU A 265 -16.20 14.43 -5.93
N ASP A 266 -16.52 14.03 -4.70
CA ASP A 266 -17.06 14.90 -3.68
C ASP A 266 -16.29 14.73 -2.36
N VAL A 267 -15.41 15.69 -2.06
CA VAL A 267 -14.53 15.68 -0.88
C VAL A 267 -15.29 15.82 0.44
N THR A 268 -16.58 16.18 0.41
CA THR A 268 -17.44 16.28 1.60
C THR A 268 -18.42 15.12 1.72
N ARG A 269 -18.35 14.12 0.82
CA ARG A 269 -19.23 12.92 0.84
C ARG A 269 -19.13 12.12 2.14
N CYS A 270 -17.97 12.12 2.79
CA CYS A 270 -17.64 11.28 3.94
C CYS A 270 -18.04 9.80 3.72
N PRO A 271 -17.55 9.14 2.64
CA PRO A 271 -18.06 7.84 2.22
C PRO A 271 -17.87 6.78 3.31
N ARG A 272 -18.93 6.00 3.56
CA ARG A 272 -18.91 4.89 4.52
C ARG A 272 -18.74 3.55 3.79
N ASN A 273 -18.24 2.55 4.50
CA ASN A 273 -18.07 1.17 4.03
C ASN A 273 -17.26 1.03 2.73
N ILE A 274 -16.29 1.92 2.49
CA ILE A 274 -15.36 1.78 1.37
C ILE A 274 -14.60 0.46 1.46
N LEU A 275 -14.36 -0.18 0.31
CA LEU A 275 -13.68 -1.47 0.19
C LEU A 275 -12.20 -1.36 -0.19
N THR A 276 -11.66 -0.13 -0.20
CA THR A 276 -10.25 0.15 -0.54
C THR A 276 -9.27 -0.65 0.31
N PHE A 277 -9.63 -0.94 1.56
CA PHE A 277 -8.84 -1.74 2.49
C PHE A 277 -9.41 -3.15 2.75
N SER A 278 -10.28 -3.63 1.85
CA SER A 278 -11.10 -4.83 2.04
C SER A 278 -11.95 -4.74 3.31
N HIS A 279 -12.64 -5.83 3.66
CA HIS A 279 -13.39 -5.98 4.89
C HIS A 279 -13.15 -7.37 5.51
N GLY A 280 -13.38 -7.51 6.82
CA GLY A 280 -13.24 -8.78 7.55
C GLY A 280 -11.81 -9.07 8.04
N ALA A 281 -11.47 -10.36 8.14
CA ALA A 281 -10.22 -10.84 8.76
C ALA A 281 -8.95 -10.20 8.17
N HIS A 282 -8.94 -9.93 6.86
CA HIS A 282 -7.82 -9.32 6.15
C HIS A 282 -7.99 -7.81 5.91
N HIS A 283 -8.79 -7.11 6.71
CA HIS A 283 -8.78 -5.64 6.67
C HIS A 283 -7.33 -5.14 6.76
N CYS A 284 -6.94 -4.20 5.89
CA CYS A 284 -5.54 -3.78 5.75
C CYS A 284 -4.92 -3.34 7.10
N LEU A 285 -3.74 -3.87 7.44
CA LEU A 285 -2.97 -3.42 8.61
C LEU A 285 -2.50 -1.98 8.45
N GLY A 286 -2.00 -1.64 7.26
CA GLY A 286 -1.44 -0.33 6.93
C GLY A 286 -2.48 0.75 6.63
N ALA A 287 -3.77 0.52 6.88
CA ALA A 287 -4.83 1.46 6.49
C ALA A 287 -4.62 2.85 7.13
N ALA A 288 -4.23 2.92 8.39
CA ALA A 288 -3.93 4.18 9.08
C ALA A 288 -2.68 4.87 8.51
N ALA A 289 -1.63 4.10 8.19
CA ALA A 289 -0.41 4.62 7.58
C ALA A 289 -0.64 5.17 6.16
N ALA A 290 -1.47 4.49 5.36
CA ALA A 290 -1.87 4.98 4.03
C ALA A 290 -2.65 6.29 4.14
N ARG A 291 -3.64 6.36 5.04
CA ARG A 291 -4.40 7.58 5.32
C ARG A 291 -3.49 8.74 5.75
N MET A 292 -2.54 8.49 6.66
CA MET A 292 -1.59 9.52 7.09
C MET A 292 -0.74 10.02 5.92
N GLN A 293 -0.18 9.13 5.11
CA GLN A 293 0.61 9.53 3.94
C GLN A 293 -0.22 10.38 2.95
N CYS A 294 -1.47 9.98 2.68
CA CYS A 294 -2.38 10.74 1.84
C CYS A 294 -2.67 12.13 2.41
N ARG A 295 -2.98 12.20 3.71
CA ARG A 295 -3.27 13.44 4.41
C ARG A 295 -2.08 14.38 4.33
N VAL A 296 -0.88 13.92 4.71
CA VAL A 296 0.33 14.76 4.67
C VAL A 296 0.63 15.23 3.25
N ALA A 297 0.60 14.33 2.27
CA ALA A 297 0.86 14.69 0.88
C ALA A 297 -0.16 15.70 0.34
N LEU A 298 -1.46 15.52 0.61
CA LEU A 298 -2.52 16.41 0.16
C LEU A 298 -2.43 17.78 0.84
N THR A 299 -2.21 17.82 2.16
CA THR A 299 -2.02 19.07 2.91
C THR A 299 -0.86 19.89 2.34
N GLU A 300 0.32 19.28 2.18
CA GLU A 300 1.49 20.01 1.70
C GLU A 300 1.38 20.36 0.21
N LEU A 301 0.74 19.52 -0.61
CA LEU A 301 0.48 19.81 -2.03
C LEU A 301 -0.38 21.08 -2.17
N LEU A 302 -1.51 21.14 -1.45
CA LEU A 302 -2.40 22.29 -1.50
C LEU A 302 -1.76 23.56 -0.91
N ALA A 303 -0.96 23.42 0.16
CA ALA A 303 -0.30 24.56 0.78
C ALA A 303 0.82 25.17 -0.09
N ARG A 304 1.55 24.34 -0.86
CA ARG A 304 2.78 24.76 -1.57
C ARG A 304 2.64 24.85 -3.08
N CYS A 305 1.76 24.04 -3.64
CA CYS A 305 1.50 23.95 -5.08
C CYS A 305 -0.02 24.01 -5.34
N PRO A 306 -0.76 25.02 -4.85
CA PRO A 306 -2.22 25.09 -5.00
C PRO A 306 -2.64 25.14 -6.48
N ASP A 307 -1.84 25.83 -7.30
CA ASP A 307 -2.02 25.95 -8.73
C ASP A 307 -1.10 24.97 -9.47
N PHE A 308 -1.58 23.74 -9.59
CA PHE A 308 -0.91 22.68 -10.32
C PHE A 308 -1.72 22.16 -11.51
N GLU A 309 -1.01 21.71 -12.53
CA GLU A 309 -1.55 21.04 -13.69
C GLU A 309 -1.06 19.61 -13.81
N VAL A 310 -1.94 18.73 -14.31
CA VAL A 310 -1.63 17.34 -14.62
C VAL A 310 -1.99 17.07 -16.08
N ALA A 311 -1.01 16.69 -16.88
CA ALA A 311 -1.26 16.28 -18.26
C ALA A 311 -1.74 14.83 -18.29
N GLU A 312 -3.04 14.61 -18.07
CA GLU A 312 -3.61 13.28 -17.85
C GLU A 312 -3.38 12.27 -18.98
N SER A 313 -3.44 12.74 -20.22
CA SER A 313 -3.16 11.93 -21.41
C SER A 313 -1.73 11.40 -21.47
N ARG A 314 -0.82 11.95 -20.64
CA ARG A 314 0.58 11.55 -20.52
C ARG A 314 0.88 10.78 -19.23
N ILE A 315 -0.14 10.44 -18.42
CA ILE A 315 0.04 9.53 -17.29
C ILE A 315 0.34 8.13 -17.83
N VAL A 316 1.45 7.54 -17.39
CA VAL A 316 1.78 6.15 -17.70
C VAL A 316 1.34 5.29 -16.54
N TRP A 317 0.52 4.28 -16.80
CA TRP A 317 0.06 3.32 -15.80
C TRP A 317 0.97 2.09 -15.76
N SER A 318 1.14 1.51 -14.58
CA SER A 318 1.79 0.22 -14.41
C SER A 318 1.01 -0.87 -15.14
N GLY A 319 1.72 -1.91 -15.59
CA GLY A 319 1.09 -3.21 -15.89
C GLY A 319 0.56 -3.89 -14.62
N GLY A 320 0.00 -5.08 -14.81
CA GLY A 320 -0.61 -5.87 -13.74
C GLY A 320 -2.12 -5.63 -13.64
N SER A 321 -2.85 -6.66 -13.20
CA SER A 321 -4.33 -6.66 -13.29
C SER A 321 -5.04 -6.29 -11.98
N TYR A 322 -4.33 -6.23 -10.85
CA TYR A 322 -4.94 -6.14 -9.52
C TYR A 322 -4.72 -4.78 -8.83
N VAL A 323 -3.55 -4.17 -9.04
CA VAL A 323 -3.20 -2.88 -8.46
C VAL A 323 -3.11 -1.82 -9.55
N ARG A 324 -3.89 -0.75 -9.43
CA ARG A 324 -3.89 0.39 -10.35
C ARG A 324 -3.05 1.51 -9.77
N ARG A 325 -1.87 1.72 -10.36
CA ARG A 325 -0.95 2.80 -9.99
C ARG A 325 -0.24 3.42 -11.20
N PRO A 326 0.02 4.73 -11.19
CA PRO A 326 0.84 5.34 -12.23
C PRO A 326 2.34 5.04 -12.01
N LEU A 327 3.07 4.87 -13.10
CA LEU A 327 4.53 4.88 -13.15
C LEU A 327 5.08 6.30 -13.25
N SER A 328 4.36 7.18 -13.95
CA SER A 328 4.68 8.59 -14.07
C SER A 328 3.42 9.46 -14.11
N VAL A 329 3.49 10.63 -13.49
CA VAL A 329 2.45 11.66 -13.57
C VAL A 329 3.14 12.99 -13.88
N PRO A 330 3.04 13.48 -15.13
CA PRO A 330 3.59 14.78 -15.49
C PRO A 330 2.88 15.90 -14.74
N PHE A 331 3.65 16.56 -13.88
CA PHE A 331 3.18 17.56 -12.92
C PHE A 331 3.84 18.90 -13.24
N ARG A 332 3.04 19.97 -13.26
CA ARG A 332 3.51 21.35 -13.49
C ARG A 332 2.95 22.25 -12.40
N VAL A 333 3.77 23.16 -11.90
CA VAL A 333 3.33 24.20 -10.95
C VAL A 333 3.34 25.53 -11.68
N THR A 334 2.25 26.29 -11.60
CA THR A 334 2.06 27.52 -12.39
C THR A 334 2.32 28.82 -11.63
N SER A 335 2.70 28.74 -10.35
CA SER A 335 3.06 29.87 -9.47
C SER A 335 4.06 29.45 -8.41
#